data_AF-A0AAJ1MXN6-F1
#
_entry.id   AF-A0AAJ1MXN6-F1
#
_cell.length_a   1.000
_cell.length_b   1.000
_cell.length_c   1.000
_cell.angle_alpha   90.00
_cell.angle_beta   90.00
_cell.angle_gamma   90.00
#
_symmetry.space_group_name_H-M   'P 1'
#
loop_
_entity.id
_entity.type
_entity.pdbx_description
1 polymer ?
#
loop_
_entity_poly.entity_id
_entity_poly.type
_entity_poly.pdbx_seq_one_letter_code
_entity_poly.pdbx_strand_id
1 'polypeptide(L)'
;MENIYNFFSYPFLLYFCIIPVYYGFSLRIPKNNNMFIKYLLLISMLGLIFSIPISWYFDYKFKSLGYSVCYKLSWNAPNKYVKDTKLCN
;
A
#
# COMPACT_ATOMS: atom_id res chain seq x y z
N MET A 1 -2.09 -6.99 -4.38
CA MET A 1 -2.74 -6.60 -3.12
C MET A 1 -1.76 -5.94 -2.15
N GLU A 2 -0.63 -6.57 -1.82
CA GLU A 2 0.28 -6.06 -0.78
C GLU A 2 0.81 -4.62 -1.01
N ASN A 3 1.20 -4.28 -2.24
CA ASN A 3 1.76 -2.95 -2.50
C ASN A 3 0.72 -1.81 -2.43
N ILE A 4 -0.55 -2.10 -2.70
CA ILE A 4 -1.61 -1.07 -2.76
C ILE A 4 -2.04 -0.69 -1.34
N TYR A 5 -2.29 -1.66 -0.46
CA TYR A 5 -2.66 -1.34 0.93
C TYR A 5 -1.53 -0.59 1.63
N ASN A 6 -0.27 -1.03 1.43
CA ASN A 6 0.89 -0.40 2.04
C ASN A 6 0.99 1.09 1.66
N PHE A 7 0.72 1.42 0.40
CA PHE A 7 0.71 2.79 -0.08
C PHE A 7 -0.34 3.66 0.64
N PHE A 8 -1.56 3.16 0.79
CA PHE A 8 -2.65 3.91 1.47
C PHE A 8 -2.48 4.00 2.99
N SER A 9 -1.87 2.99 3.63
CA SER A 9 -1.63 2.97 5.08
C SER A 9 -0.35 3.71 5.49
N TYR A 10 0.57 3.98 4.57
CA TYR A 10 1.85 4.63 4.86
C TYR A 10 1.74 5.99 5.58
N PRO A 11 0.84 6.92 5.19
CA PRO A 11 0.68 8.19 5.89
C PRO A 11 0.25 8.03 7.35
N PHE A 12 -0.58 7.02 7.65
CA PHE A 12 -1.02 6.72 9.01
C PHE A 12 0.16 6.21 9.88
N LEU A 13 0.98 5.31 9.33
CA LEU A 13 2.17 4.80 10.02
C LEU A 13 3.18 5.90 10.30
N LEU A 14 3.49 6.74 9.30
CA LEU A 14 4.38 7.89 9.48
C LEU A 14 3.87 8.84 10.58
N TYR A 15 2.58 9.14 10.58
CA TYR A 15 1.98 10.00 11.59
C TYR A 15 2.16 9.43 13.01
N PHE A 16 1.98 8.12 13.18
CA PHE A 16 2.20 7.44 14.44
C PHE A 16 3.67 7.48 14.89
N CYS A 17 4.63 7.46 13.96
CA CYS A 17 6.06 7.63 14.29
C CYS A 17 6.42 9.08 14.65
N ILE A 18 5.81 10.07 14.02
CA ILE A 18 6.16 11.49 14.20
C ILE A 18 5.55 12.07 15.48
N ILE A 19 4.36 11.64 15.90
CA ILE A 19 3.68 12.19 17.08
C ILE A 19 4.50 12.06 18.38
N PRO A 20 5.06 10.88 18.73
CA PRO A 20 5.84 10.73 19.95
C PRO A 20 7.06 11.65 19.97
N VAL A 21 7.71 11.80 18.80
CA VAL A 21 8.84 12.70 18.62
C VAL A 21 8.40 14.15 18.83
N TYR A 22 7.31 14.58 18.18
CA TYR A 22 6.75 15.92 18.32
C TYR A 22 6.36 16.22 19.78
N TYR A 23 5.72 15.26 20.46
CA TYR A 23 5.34 15.38 21.86
C TYR A 23 6.56 15.50 22.77
N GLY A 24 7.63 14.73 22.50
CA GLY A 24 8.89 14.82 23.25
C GLY A 24 9.55 16.21 23.16
N PHE A 25 9.49 16.87 22.00
CA PHE A 25 10.06 18.21 21.82
C PHE A 25 9.14 19.34 22.30
N SER A 26 7.84 19.25 21.98
CA SER A 26 6.89 20.35 22.22
C SER A 26 6.16 20.24 23.56
N LEU A 27 6.21 19.07 24.22
CA LEU A 27 5.42 18.69 25.41
C LEU A 27 3.91 18.95 25.24
N ARG A 28 3.46 19.04 23.99
CA ARG A 28 2.11 19.41 23.58
C ARG A 28 1.66 18.45 22.50
N ILE A 29 0.37 18.12 22.52
CA ILE A 29 -0.27 17.33 21.47
C ILE A 29 -0.71 18.31 20.37
N PRO A 30 -0.62 17.96 19.07
CA PRO A 30 -1.11 18.81 17.99
C PRO A 30 -2.59 19.17 18.21
N LYS A 31 -2.94 20.45 18.08
CA LYS A 31 -4.31 20.96 18.35
C LYS A 31 -5.40 20.21 17.57
N ASN A 32 -5.09 19.80 16.35
CA ASN A 32 -6.03 19.11 15.45
C ASN A 32 -5.76 17.60 15.33
N ASN A 33 -5.02 17.00 16.28
CA ASN A 33 -4.62 15.59 16.24
C ASN A 33 -5.79 14.64 15.95
N ASN A 34 -6.93 14.84 16.61
CA ASN A 34 -8.11 13.99 16.45
C ASN A 34 -8.68 14.03 15.03
N MET A 35 -8.69 15.21 14.39
CA MET A 35 -9.11 15.33 13.00
C MET A 35 -8.14 14.64 12.04
N PHE A 36 -6.82 14.84 12.23
CA PHE A 36 -5.81 14.17 11.41
C PHE A 36 -5.91 12.64 11.50
N ILE A 37 -6.03 12.08 12.70
CA ILE A 37 -6.22 10.63 12.90
C ILE A 37 -7.48 10.16 12.18
N LYS A 38 -8.60 10.87 12.32
CA LYS A 38 -9.87 10.51 11.67
C LYS A 38 -9.74 10.43 10.15
N TYR A 39 -9.11 11.41 9.51
CA TYR A 39 -8.89 11.40 8.06
C TYR A 39 -7.93 10.30 7.62
N LEU A 40 -6.82 10.11 8.34
CA LEU A 40 -5.85 9.07 8.01
C LEU A 40 -6.46 7.67 8.16
N LEU A 41 -7.27 7.45 9.20
CA LEU A 41 -8.00 6.20 9.39
C LEU A 41 -9.02 5.96 8.27
N LEU A 42 -9.77 7.00 7.88
CA LEU A 42 -10.72 6.92 6.77
C LEU A 42 -10.01 6.54 5.46
N ILE A 43 -8.89 7.19 5.14
CA ILE A 43 -8.09 6.90 3.94
C ILE A 43 -7.57 5.46 3.97
N SER A 44 -7.05 5.00 5.11
CA SER A 44 -6.56 3.63 5.25
C SER A 44 -7.69 2.61 5.08
N MET A 45 -8.87 2.86 5.65
CA MET A 45 -10.04 1.98 5.51
C MET A 45 -10.55 1.93 4.07
N LEU A 46 -10.65 3.08 3.40
CA LEU A 46 -10.98 3.14 1.97
C LEU A 46 -9.94 2.40 1.13
N GLY A 47 -8.65 2.60 1.43
CA GLY A 47 -7.55 1.88 0.80
C GLY A 47 -7.69 0.36 0.91
N LEU A 48 -8.10 -0.15 2.08
CA LEU A 48 -8.37 -1.58 2.27
C LEU A 48 -9.53 -2.07 1.40
N ILE A 49 -10.67 -1.35 1.42
CA ILE A 49 -11.86 -1.73 0.64
C ILE A 49 -11.55 -1.71 -0.86
N PHE A 50 -10.88 -0.67 -1.34
CA PHE A 50 -10.54 -0.50 -2.76
C PHE A 50 -9.35 -1.37 -3.20
N SER A 51 -8.51 -1.86 -2.27
CA SER A 51 -7.35 -2.70 -2.62
C SER A 51 -7.75 -3.98 -3.38
N ILE A 52 -8.90 -4.56 -3.03
CA ILE A 52 -9.42 -5.79 -3.64
C ILE A 52 -9.89 -5.54 -5.08
N PRO A 53 -10.88 -4.65 -5.36
CA PRO A 53 -11.35 -4.42 -6.72
C PRO A 53 -10.26 -3.86 -7.63
N ILE A 54 -9.39 -3.00 -7.12
CA ILE A 54 -8.24 -2.48 -7.89
C ILE A 54 -7.29 -3.62 -8.27
N SER A 55 -6.98 -4.52 -7.33
CA SER A 55 -6.11 -5.66 -7.62
C SER A 55 -6.72 -6.60 -8.66
N TRP A 56 -8.04 -6.82 -8.64
CA TRP A 56 -8.73 -7.60 -9.67
C TRP A 56 -8.75 -6.91 -11.02
N TYR A 57 -9.03 -5.61 -11.05
CA TYR A 57 -9.01 -4.82 -12.29
C TYR A 57 -7.64 -4.88 -12.98
N PHE A 58 -6.57 -4.70 -12.21
CA PHE A 58 -5.21 -4.83 -12.75
C PHE A 58 -4.91 -6.25 -13.22
N ASP A 59 -5.29 -7.29 -12.46
CA ASP A 59 -5.08 -8.67 -12.89
C ASP A 59 -5.76 -8.97 -14.24
N TYR A 60 -7.01 -8.55 -14.38
CA TYR A 60 -7.77 -8.70 -15.63
C TYR A 60 -7.10 -7.94 -16.79
N LYS A 61 -6.71 -6.68 -16.57
CA LYS A 61 -6.06 -5.84 -17.57
C LYS A 61 -4.69 -6.38 -18.00
N PHE A 62 -3.90 -6.92 -17.08
CA PHE A 62 -2.61 -7.51 -17.42
C PHE A 62 -2.78 -8.80 -18.22
N LYS A 63 -3.75 -9.65 -17.85
CA LYS A 63 -4.08 -10.84 -18.64
C LYS A 63 -4.56 -10.51 -20.05
N SER A 64 -5.40 -9.49 -20.22
CA SER A 64 -5.86 -9.07 -21.56
C SER A 64 -4.74 -8.49 -22.43
N LEU A 65 -3.69 -7.93 -21.82
CA LEU A 65 -2.50 -7.46 -22.51
C LEU A 65 -1.46 -8.57 -22.78
N GLY A 66 -1.78 -9.83 -22.49
CA GLY A 66 -0.91 -10.99 -22.72
C GLY A 66 0.18 -11.19 -21.67
N TYR A 67 0.06 -10.59 -20.48
CA TYR A 67 0.95 -10.87 -19.37
C TYR A 67 0.53 -12.15 -18.64
N SER A 68 1.51 -12.99 -18.32
CA SER A 68 1.35 -14.18 -17.50
C SER A 68 1.75 -13.93 -16.05
N VAL A 69 1.11 -14.64 -15.12
CA VAL A 69 1.44 -14.57 -13.69
C VAL A 69 2.58 -15.54 -13.40
N CYS A 70 3.66 -15.02 -12.82
CA CYS A 70 4.77 -15.84 -12.37
C CYS A 70 4.80 -15.89 -10.85
N TYR A 71 4.89 -17.10 -10.30
CA TYR A 71 5.04 -17.27 -8.86
C TYR A 71 6.44 -16.86 -8.46
N LYS A 72 6.52 -15.93 -7.51
CA LYS A 72 7.78 -15.38 -7.05
C LYS A 72 8.55 -16.47 -6.28
N LEU A 73 9.52 -17.13 -6.91
CA LEU A 73 10.36 -18.16 -6.27
C LEU A 73 11.48 -17.56 -5.40
N SER A 74 11.92 -16.32 -5.68
CA SER A 74 13.01 -15.66 -4.96
C SER A 74 12.70 -14.20 -4.65
N TRP A 75 13.38 -13.62 -3.66
CA TRP A 75 13.20 -12.21 -3.29
C TRP A 75 13.52 -11.23 -4.44
N ASN A 76 14.48 -11.59 -5.30
CA ASN A 76 14.92 -10.79 -6.46
C ASN A 76 14.10 -11.02 -7.73
N ALA A 77 13.18 -11.99 -7.75
CA ALA A 77 12.38 -12.25 -8.94
C ALA A 77 11.47 -11.05 -9.28
N PRO A 78 11.28 -10.75 -10.58
CA PRO A 78 10.45 -9.63 -11.01
C PRO A 78 9.01 -9.77 -10.51
N ASN A 79 8.32 -8.64 -10.47
CA ASN A 79 6.95 -8.55 -9.98
C ASN A 79 6.03 -9.54 -10.70
N LYS A 80 4.95 -9.95 -10.01
CA LYS A 80 3.97 -10.99 -10.35
C LYS A 80 3.53 -11.13 -11.82
N TYR A 81 3.66 -10.10 -12.67
CA TYR A 81 3.22 -10.10 -14.07
C TYR A 81 4.39 -9.92 -15.03
N VAL A 82 4.56 -10.87 -15.94
CA VAL A 82 5.65 -10.86 -16.93
C VAL A 82 5.11 -11.20 -18.31
N LYS A 83 5.62 -10.52 -19.34
CA LYS A 83 5.20 -10.72 -20.74
C LYS A 83 5.97 -11.87 -21.41
N ASP A 84 7.24 -12.04 -21.06
CA ASP A 84 8.05 -13.17 -21.49
C ASP A 84 8.16 -14.18 -20.34
N THR A 85 7.53 -15.34 -20.51
CA THR A 85 7.54 -16.42 -19.51
C THR A 85 8.94 -16.99 -19.25
N LYS A 86 9.91 -16.77 -20.15
CA LYS A 86 11.31 -17.20 -19.96
C LYS A 86 12.01 -16.46 -18.83
N LEU A 87 11.51 -15.29 -18.43
CA LEU A 87 12.03 -14.48 -17.33
C LEU A 87 11.50 -14.94 -15.95
N CYS A 88 10.69 -16.00 -15.90
CA CYS A 88 10.08 -16.52 -14.67
C CYS A 88 10.83 -17.68 -14.03
N ASN A 89 12.02 -17.99 -14.55
CA ASN A 89 12.95 -18.98 -14.00
C ASN A 89 13.94 -18.33 -13.04
#